data_AF-A0A925YAK9-F1
#
_entry.id   AF-A0A925YAK9-F1
#
_cell.length_a   1.000
_cell.length_b   1.000
_cell.length_c   1.000
_cell.angle_alpha   90.00
_cell.angle_beta   90.00
_cell.angle_gamma   90.00
#
_symmetry.space_group_name_H-M   'P 1'
#
loop_
_entity.id
_entity.type
_entity.pdbx_description
1 polymer ?
#
loop_
_entity_poly.entity_id
_entity_poly.type
_entity_poly.pdbx_seq_one_letter_code
_entity_poly.pdbx_strand_id
1 'polypeptide(L)'
;MLDSKSENPLEGALVAAATDPPRRPEFYRAFLSAQIYLIDERPGLPAEGSVVLAQDTKLKLRSIDFEGAPHLPVFSSITRLQKFVQRESRYLASDAKTFCQSSTARPSS
;
A
#
# COMPACT_ATOMS: atom_id res chain seq x y z
N MET A 1 -4.69 16.34 4.41
CA MET A 1 -3.45 16.95 4.94
C MET A 1 -2.58 15.79 5.42
N LEU A 2 -1.48 15.49 4.74
CA LEU A 2 -0.50 14.50 5.21
C LEU A 2 0.01 14.98 6.56
N ASP A 3 -0.15 14.16 7.60
CA ASP A 3 0.32 14.48 8.94
C ASP A 3 1.83 14.75 8.87
N SER A 4 2.24 15.99 9.14
CA SER A 4 3.58 16.53 8.82
C SER A 4 4.76 15.86 9.55
N LYS A 5 4.52 14.85 10.38
CA LYS A 5 5.55 14.09 11.08
C LYS A 5 5.73 12.75 10.39
N SER A 6 6.80 12.65 9.61
CA SER A 6 7.26 11.42 8.97
C SER A 6 7.44 10.31 10.02
N GLU A 7 6.69 9.22 9.89
CA GLU A 7 6.77 8.07 10.80
C GLU A 7 7.87 7.07 10.38
N ASN A 8 8.33 7.14 9.12
CA ASN A 8 9.39 6.29 8.57
C ASN A 8 10.15 6.98 7.42
N PRO A 9 11.32 6.47 7.00
CA PRO A 9 12.11 7.09 5.92
C PRO A 9 11.38 7.25 4.58
N LEU A 10 10.44 6.36 4.26
CA LEU A 10 9.65 6.44 3.02
C LEU A 10 8.75 7.69 3.02
N GLU A 11 8.11 8.01 4.15
CA GLU A 11 7.30 9.21 4.28
C GLU A 11 8.13 10.49 4.16
N GLY A 12 9.35 10.50 4.72
CA GLY A 12 10.27 11.61 4.59
C GLY A 12 10.68 11.84 3.13
N ALA A 13 11.00 10.76 2.42
CA ALA A 13 11.31 10.80 0.99
C ALA A 13 10.10 11.27 0.16
N LEU A 14 8.88 10.85 0.51
CA LEU A 14 7.65 11.29 -0.14
C LEU A 14 7.43 12.79 0.01
N VAL A 15 7.54 13.32 1.24
CA VAL A 15 7.40 14.76 1.51
C VAL A 15 8.42 15.56 0.71
N ALA A 16 9.68 15.10 0.70
CA ALA A 16 10.75 15.75 -0.06
C ALA A 16 10.47 15.75 -1.57
N ALA A 17 10.02 14.63 -2.14
CA ALA A 17 9.70 14.52 -3.56
C ALA A 17 8.46 15.31 -3.99
N ALA A 18 7.54 15.57 -3.05
CA ALA A 18 6.35 16.38 -3.28
C ALA A 18 6.70 17.88 -3.41
N THR A 19 7.69 18.37 -2.66
CA THR A 19 8.10 19.77 -2.65
C THR A 19 9.27 20.05 -3.60
N ASP A 20 10.10 19.05 -3.92
CA ASP A 20 11.30 19.18 -4.76
C ASP A 20 11.32 18.10 -5.87
N PRO A 21 10.90 18.43 -7.12
CA PRO A 21 10.81 17.45 -8.21
C PRO A 21 12.11 16.66 -8.49
N PRO A 22 13.31 17.26 -8.46
CA PRO A 22 14.59 16.54 -8.47
C PRO A 22 14.73 15.38 -7.49
N ARG A 23 13.98 15.35 -6.38
CA ARG A 23 14.04 14.28 -5.36
C ARG A 23 13.11 13.10 -5.62
N ARG A 24 12.24 13.18 -6.64
CA ARG A 24 11.34 12.07 -7.01
C ARG A 24 12.07 10.75 -7.29
N PRO A 25 13.23 10.70 -7.98
CA PRO A 25 13.97 9.46 -8.17
C PRO A 25 14.40 8.81 -6.85
N GLU A 26 14.75 9.60 -5.83
CA GLU A 26 15.10 9.12 -4.50
C GLU A 26 13.87 8.45 -3.85
N PHE A 27 12.72 9.12 -3.90
CA PHE A 27 11.46 8.56 -3.42
C PHE A 27 11.09 7.24 -4.11
N TYR A 28 11.18 7.16 -5.44
CA TYR A 28 10.83 5.91 -6.14
C TYR A 28 11.73 4.74 -5.75
N ARG A 29 13.04 4.99 -5.53
CA ARG A 29 13.97 3.96 -5.05
C ARG A 29 13.64 3.52 -3.62
N ALA A 30 13.34 4.48 -2.76
CA ALA A 30 12.91 4.20 -1.39
C ALA A 30 11.59 3.41 -1.37
N PHE A 31 10.61 3.81 -2.19
CA PHE A 31 9.32 3.13 -2.32
C PHE A 31 9.51 1.68 -2.77
N LEU A 32 10.24 1.45 -3.87
CA LEU A 32 10.48 0.10 -4.39
C LEU A 32 11.25 -0.81 -3.43
N SER A 33 11.94 -0.26 -2.43
CA SER A 33 12.67 -1.01 -1.41
C SER A 33 11.90 -1.13 -0.09
N ALA A 34 10.70 -0.55 -0.01
CA ALA A 34 9.92 -0.49 1.21
C ALA A 34 8.96 -1.68 1.32
N GLN A 35 8.70 -2.08 2.57
CA GLN A 35 7.51 -2.84 2.89
C GLN A 35 6.30 -1.90 2.88
N ILE A 36 5.24 -2.30 2.17
CA ILE A 36 3.97 -1.61 2.08
C ILE A 36 2.84 -2.48 2.62
N TYR A 37 1.74 -1.83 2.99
CA TYR A 37 0.55 -2.51 3.51
C TYR A 37 -0.67 -2.16 2.64
N LEU A 38 -1.49 -3.15 2.37
CA LEU A 38 -2.69 -3.07 1.53
C LEU A 38 -3.86 -3.73 2.27
N ILE A 39 -5.08 -3.23 2.11
CA ILE A 39 -6.26 -3.81 2.78
C ILE A 39 -6.82 -4.96 1.93
N ASP A 40 -7.01 -6.13 2.54
CA ASP A 40 -7.55 -7.35 1.90
C ASP A 40 -8.99 -7.64 2.33
N GLU A 41 -9.92 -7.60 1.38
CA GLU A 41 -11.37 -7.71 1.57
C GLU A 41 -11.95 -9.09 1.27
N ARG A 42 -11.13 -10.14 1.11
CA ARG A 42 -11.65 -11.51 0.90
C ARG A 42 -12.52 -12.00 2.08
N PRO A 43 -13.75 -12.50 1.90
CA PRO A 43 -14.51 -13.05 3.03
C PRO A 43 -13.86 -14.34 3.58
N GLY A 44 -14.09 -14.66 4.87
CA GLY A 44 -13.96 -16.04 5.38
C GLY A 44 -12.59 -16.52 5.89
N LEU A 45 -11.60 -15.65 6.13
CA LEU A 45 -10.38 -16.05 6.84
C LEU A 45 -10.16 -15.13 8.04
N PRO A 46 -10.44 -15.56 9.28
CA PRO A 46 -9.81 -14.98 10.46
C PRO A 46 -8.38 -15.51 10.49
N ALA A 47 -7.45 -14.78 9.85
CA ALA A 47 -6.04 -15.09 10.03
C ALA A 47 -5.56 -14.24 11.20
N GLU A 48 -5.70 -14.75 12.42
CA GLU A 48 -4.81 -14.34 13.48
C GLU A 48 -3.39 -14.77 13.06
N GLY A 49 -2.49 -13.80 12.85
CA GLY A 49 -1.09 -14.05 12.47
C GLY A 49 -0.74 -13.79 10.99
N SER A 50 0.55 -13.95 10.67
CA SER A 50 1.08 -13.77 9.32
C SER A 50 0.86 -15.03 8.48
N VAL A 51 0.10 -14.91 7.37
CA VAL A 51 -0.12 -16.00 6.42
C VAL A 51 0.74 -15.78 5.18
N VAL A 52 1.56 -16.78 4.83
CA VAL A 52 2.21 -16.84 3.52
C VAL A 52 1.15 -17.22 2.50
N LEU A 53 0.89 -16.33 1.54
CA LEU A 53 -0.05 -16.62 0.47
C LEU A 53 0.55 -17.65 -0.48
N ALA A 54 -0.25 -18.65 -0.87
CA ALA A 54 0.14 -19.57 -1.93
C ALA A 54 0.31 -18.81 -3.25
N GLN A 55 1.16 -19.34 -4.12
CA GLN A 55 1.28 -18.87 -5.50
C GLN A 55 -0.11 -18.89 -6.16
N ASP A 56 -0.43 -17.86 -6.96
CA ASP A 56 -1.74 -17.66 -7.62
C ASP A 56 -2.95 -17.39 -6.72
N THR A 57 -2.72 -17.04 -5.45
CA THR A 57 -3.81 -16.58 -4.59
C THR A 57 -4.44 -15.30 -5.15
N LYS A 58 -5.71 -15.40 -5.57
CA LYS A 58 -6.48 -14.23 -6.01
C LYS A 58 -6.73 -13.30 -4.82
N LEU A 59 -6.13 -12.12 -4.85
CA LEU A 59 -6.35 -11.06 -3.87
C LEU A 59 -7.61 -10.26 -4.21
N LYS A 60 -8.33 -9.82 -3.18
CA LYS A 60 -9.38 -8.81 -3.32
C LYS A 60 -8.96 -7.59 -2.50
N LEU A 61 -8.25 -6.67 -3.14
CA LEU A 61 -7.77 -5.47 -2.46
C LEU A 61 -8.85 -4.39 -2.43
N ARG A 62 -8.94 -3.66 -1.32
CA ARG A 62 -9.85 -2.51 -1.22
C ARG A 62 -9.48 -1.47 -2.27
N SER A 63 -10.46 -1.07 -3.09
CA SER A 63 -10.36 0.14 -3.93
C SER A 63 -11.13 1.27 -3.27
N ILE A 64 -10.65 2.50 -3.41
CA ILE A 64 -11.37 3.72 -3.03
C ILE A 64 -11.62 4.57 -4.26
N ASP A 65 -12.69 5.35 -4.26
CA ASP A 65 -12.83 6.44 -5.21
C ASP A 65 -11.99 7.63 -4.72
N PHE A 66 -11.13 8.15 -5.60
CA PHE A 66 -10.43 9.39 -5.37
C PHE A 66 -10.47 10.20 -6.67
N GLU A 67 -11.05 11.39 -6.59
CA GLU A 67 -11.26 12.29 -7.72
C GLU A 67 -12.02 11.64 -8.90
N GLY A 68 -13.00 10.77 -8.60
CA GLY A 68 -13.85 10.11 -9.61
C GLY A 68 -13.19 8.93 -10.31
N ALA A 69 -12.03 8.47 -9.81
CA ALA A 69 -11.34 7.30 -10.32
C ALA A 69 -11.02 6.29 -9.21
N PRO A 70 -11.11 4.98 -9.49
CA PRO A 70 -10.74 3.95 -8.54
C PRO A 70 -9.23 3.93 -8.32
N HIS A 71 -8.83 4.10 -7.06
CA HIS A 71 -7.45 4.06 -6.60
C HIS A 71 -7.26 2.96 -5.56
N LEU A 72 -6.06 2.36 -5.59
CA LEU A 72 -5.63 1.39 -4.59
C LEU A 72 -4.89 2.12 -3.46
N PRO A 73 -5.42 2.15 -2.24
CA PRO A 73 -4.73 2.75 -1.11
C PRO A 73 -3.55 1.87 -0.68
N VAL A 74 -2.36 2.46 -0.70
CA VAL A 74 -1.10 1.84 -0.24
C VAL A 74 -0.63 2.58 1.00
N PHE A 75 -0.30 1.83 2.06
CA PHE A 75 0.14 2.41 3.33
C PHE A 75 1.62 2.15 3.57
N SER A 76 2.31 3.16 4.09
CA SER A 76 3.73 3.12 4.49
C SER A 76 3.95 2.44 5.85
N SER A 77 2.90 2.28 6.66
CA SER A 77 2.98 1.62 7.97
C SER A 77 1.62 1.06 8.39
N ILE A 78 1.63 0.12 9.34
CA ILE A 78 0.42 -0.37 10.01
C ILE A 78 -0.30 0.78 10.72
N THR A 79 0.43 1.70 11.35
CA THR A 79 -0.15 2.88 12.01
C THR A 79 -0.95 3.74 11.04
N ARG A 80 -0.44 3.97 9.82
CA ARG A 80 -1.18 4.68 8.76
C ARG A 80 -2.42 3.93 8.31
N LEU A 81 -2.33 2.60 8.17
CA LEU A 81 -3.47 1.74 7.83
C LEU A 81 -4.55 1.80 8.91
N GLN A 82 -4.17 1.69 10.18
CA GLN A 82 -5.08 1.73 11.33
C GLN A 82 -5.81 3.07 11.44
N LYS A 83 -5.13 4.19 11.17
CA LYS A 83 -5.76 5.52 11.11
C LYS A 83 -6.78 5.64 9.97
N PHE A 84 -6.61 4.86 8.90
CA PHE A 84 -7.50 4.88 7.74
C PHE A 84 -8.74 4.00 7.90
N VAL A 85 -8.64 2.87 8.59
CA VAL A 85 -9.75 1.92 8.76
C VAL A 85 -10.57 2.23 10.02
N GLN A 86 -11.89 2.19 9.91
CA GLN A 86 -12.81 2.40 11.05
C GLN A 86 -13.15 1.12 11.82
N ARG A 87 -12.83 -0.03 11.23
CA ARG A 87 -13.09 -1.36 11.79
C ARG A 87 -11.89 -2.25 11.52
N GLU A 88 -11.74 -3.27 12.35
CA GLU A 88 -10.72 -4.29 12.14
C GLU A 88 -10.79 -4.81 10.70
N SER A 89 -9.64 -4.74 10.03
CA SER A 89 -9.49 -5.04 8.61
C SER A 89 -8.21 -5.83 8.45
N ARG A 90 -8.27 -6.88 7.63
CA ARG A 90 -7.07 -7.64 7.29
C ARG A 90 -6.25 -6.85 6.30
N TYR A 91 -4.95 -7.10 6.34
CA TYR A 91 -4.01 -6.46 5.45
C TYR A 91 -2.99 -7.46 4.92
N LEU A 92 -2.45 -7.12 3.75
CA LEU A 92 -1.31 -7.76 3.15
C LEU A 92 -0.10 -6.86 3.36
N ALA A 93 0.96 -7.41 3.97
CA ALA A 93 2.29 -6.81 3.93
C ALA A 93 3.04 -7.35 2.72
N SER A 94 3.62 -6.47 1.90
CA SER A 94 4.39 -6.86 0.72
C SER A 94 5.59 -5.95 0.53
N ASP A 95 6.67 -6.49 -0.04
CA ASP A 95 7.66 -5.65 -0.71
C ASP A 95 6.99 -4.91 -1.87
N ALA A 96 7.23 -3.60 -1.98
CA ALA A 96 6.56 -2.75 -2.94
C ALA A 96 6.94 -3.11 -4.39
N LYS A 97 8.20 -3.43 -4.64
CA LYS A 97 8.67 -3.81 -5.98
C LYS A 97 7.98 -5.10 -6.44
N THR A 98 7.95 -6.11 -5.57
CA THR A 98 7.28 -7.38 -5.83
C THR A 98 5.78 -7.16 -6.09
N PHE A 99 5.14 -6.33 -5.28
CA PHE A 99 3.74 -5.96 -5.47
C PHE A 99 3.50 -5.34 -6.85
N CYS A 100 4.24 -4.28 -7.20
CA CYS A 100 4.11 -3.58 -8.49
C CYS A 100 4.35 -4.49 -9.70
N GLN A 101 5.26 -5.47 -9.59
CA GLN A 101 5.52 -6.45 -10.65
C GLN A 101 4.38 -7.47 -10.79
N SER A 102 3.79 -7.89 -9.67
CA SER A 102 2.67 -8.84 -9.65
C SER A 102 1.32 -8.19 -9.98
N SER A 103 1.16 -6.89 -9.72
CA SER A 103 -0.03 -6.10 -10.02
C SER A 103 -0.06 -5.68 -11.49
N THR A 104 0.11 -6.61 -12.42
CA THR A 104 -0.31 -6.36 -13.80
C THR A 104 -1.83 -6.35 -13.81
N ALA A 105 -2.43 -5.16 -13.87
CA ALA A 105 -3.85 -5.00 -14.12
C ALA A 105 -4.19 -5.80 -15.38
N ARG A 106 -4.90 -6.93 -15.25
CA ARG A 106 -5.52 -7.53 -16.42
C ARG A 106 -6.59 -6.55 -16.88
N PRO A 107 -6.56 -6.10 -18.15
CA PRO A 107 -7.71 -5.40 -18.70
C PRO A 107 -8.90 -6.36 -18.60
N SER A 108 -9.99 -5.87 -18.02
CA SER A 108 -11.29 -6.55 -18.03
C SER A 108 -11.60 -6.93 -19.48
N SER A 109 -11.73 -8.23 -19.72
CA SER A 109 -12.27 -8.80 -20.95
C SER A 109 -13.74 -8.46 -21.11
#